data_AF-A0A833LVW9-F1
#
_entry.id   AF-A0A833LVW9-F1
#
_cell.length_a   1.000
_cell.length_b   1.000
_cell.length_c   1.000
_cell.angle_alpha   90.00
_cell.angle_beta   90.00
_cell.angle_gamma   90.00
#
_symmetry.space_group_name_H-M   'P 1'
#
loop_
_entity.id
_entity.type
_entity.pdbx_description
1 polymer ?
#
loop_
_entity_poly.entity_id
_entity_poly.type
_entity_poly.pdbx_seq_one_letter_code
_entity_poly.pdbx_strand_id
1 'polypeptide(L)'
;MGCLVDTSIWIDHFRRKGGDPELGDLLKSSQSVFLHDFVYGELLLGGVDRSIELKDLLQYLPRATLAVQAEVEELIAARNLTGSGIGWVDAHLIASALLDGLELMTKDQKLLSVWQRIMRK
;
A
#
# COMPACT_ATOMS: atom_id res chain seq x y z
N MET A 1 2.49 -10.11 -11.71
CA MET A 1 2.83 -9.72 -10.34
C MET A 1 2.33 -8.30 -10.15
N GLY A 2 1.40 -8.06 -9.23
CA GLY A 2 0.82 -6.73 -8.99
C GLY A 2 1.59 -5.97 -7.92
N CYS A 3 1.19 -4.73 -7.65
CA CYS A 3 1.79 -3.92 -6.59
C CYS A 3 0.71 -3.24 -5.74
N LEU A 4 0.78 -3.42 -4.42
CA LEU A 4 0.00 -2.67 -3.45
C LEU A 4 0.71 -1.36 -3.14
N VAL A 5 -0.01 -0.25 -3.30
CA VAL A 5 0.55 1.09 -3.14
C VAL A 5 0.06 1.73 -1.84
N ASP A 6 1.01 2.10 -1.00
CA ASP A 6 0.79 2.79 0.28
C ASP A 6 0.35 4.26 0.10
N THR A 7 -0.32 4.81 1.10
CA THR A 7 -0.83 6.19 1.16
C THR A 7 0.26 7.23 0.91
N SER A 8 1.48 7.00 1.40
CA SER A 8 2.59 7.94 1.21
C SER A 8 2.93 8.17 -0.27
N ILE A 9 2.83 7.14 -1.10
CA ILE A 9 3.04 7.25 -2.55
C ILE A 9 1.90 8.02 -3.20
N TRP A 10 0.65 7.67 -2.89
CA TRP A 10 -0.52 8.34 -3.44
C TRP A 10 -0.52 9.83 -3.13
N ILE A 11 -0.32 10.21 -1.86
CA ILE A 11 -0.23 11.61 -1.43
C ILE A 11 0.82 12.36 -2.27
N ASP A 12 1.99 11.77 -2.42
CA ASP A 12 3.08 12.40 -3.15
C ASP A 12 2.77 12.49 -4.65
N HIS A 13 2.16 11.46 -5.25
CA HIS A 13 1.73 11.46 -6.63
C HIS A 13 0.75 12.60 -6.92
N PHE A 14 -0.24 12.82 -6.06
CA PHE A 14 -1.23 13.89 -6.27
C PHE A 14 -0.72 15.29 -5.92
N ARG A 15 0.27 15.41 -5.02
CA ARG A 15 0.86 16.71 -4.68
C ARG A 15 1.85 17.21 -5.74
N ARG A 16 2.53 16.30 -6.46
CA ARG A 16 3.52 16.67 -7.47
C ARG A 16 2.87 17.12 -8.77
N LYS A 17 3.33 18.24 -9.32
CA LYS A 17 2.97 18.65 -10.67
C LYS A 17 3.57 17.66 -11.68
N GLY A 18 2.70 16.81 -12.25
CA GLY A 18 3.09 15.75 -13.18
C GLY A 18 3.08 14.33 -12.61
N GLY A 19 2.71 14.15 -11.33
CA GLY A 19 2.63 12.83 -10.71
C GLY A 19 3.95 12.30 -10.17
N ASP A 20 3.86 11.28 -9.33
CA ASP A 20 4.99 10.39 -9.05
C ASP A 20 5.26 9.52 -10.29
N PRO A 21 6.48 9.56 -10.86
CA PRO A 21 6.75 8.93 -12.15
C PRO A 21 6.65 7.40 -12.09
N GLU A 22 7.10 6.78 -10.99
CA GLU A 22 7.07 5.33 -10.84
C GLU A 22 5.61 4.83 -10.78
N LEU A 23 4.77 5.48 -9.98
CA LEU A 23 3.35 5.15 -9.95
C LEU A 23 2.67 5.48 -11.29
N GLY A 24 3.03 6.60 -11.92
CA GLY A 24 2.45 7.03 -13.19
C GLY A 24 2.75 6.06 -14.33
N ASP A 25 3.94 5.48 -14.36
CA ASP A 25 4.32 4.45 -15.34
C ASP A 25 3.61 3.13 -15.03
N LEU A 26 3.51 2.75 -13.76
CA LEU A 26 2.81 1.55 -13.31
C LEU A 26 1.33 1.59 -13.70
N LEU A 27 0.65 2.71 -13.48
CA LEU A 27 -0.76 2.92 -13.86
C LEU A 27 -1.01 2.87 -15.37
N LYS A 28 0.00 3.13 -16.20
CA LYS A 28 -0.07 3.02 -17.66
C LYS A 28 0.38 1.66 -18.19
N SER A 29 1.07 0.89 -17.36
CA SER A 29 1.60 -0.42 -17.73
C SER A 29 0.53 -1.51 -17.67
N SER A 30 0.86 -2.70 -18.14
CA SER A 30 0.03 -3.90 -17.94
C SER A 30 0.09 -4.47 -16.52
N GLN A 31 0.93 -3.92 -15.65
CA GLN A 31 1.05 -4.36 -14.26
C GLN A 31 -0.08 -3.76 -13.42
N SER A 32 -0.81 -4.61 -12.70
CA SER A 32 -1.94 -4.18 -11.88
C SER A 32 -1.49 -3.47 -10.61
N VAL A 33 -2.01 -2.24 -10.44
CA VAL A 33 -1.94 -1.46 -9.21
C VAL A 33 -3.10 -1.86 -8.31
N PHE A 34 -2.82 -2.23 -7.07
CA PHE A 34 -3.81 -2.60 -6.07
C PHE A 34 -3.97 -1.49 -5.04
N LEU A 35 -5.20 -1.37 -4.55
CA LEU A 35 -5.56 -0.48 -3.46
C LEU A 35 -6.03 -1.30 -2.26
N HIS A 36 -5.65 -0.90 -1.06
CA HIS A 36 -6.16 -1.48 0.18
C HIS A 36 -7.16 -0.51 0.82
N ASP A 37 -8.19 -1.03 1.49
CA ASP A 37 -9.25 -0.20 2.04
C ASP A 37 -8.78 0.74 3.15
N PHE A 38 -7.74 0.37 3.91
CA PHE A 38 -7.11 1.29 4.86
C PHE A 38 -6.40 2.46 4.17
N VAL A 39 -5.66 2.20 3.08
CA VAL A 39 -5.06 3.27 2.27
C VAL A 39 -6.14 4.18 1.71
N TYR A 40 -7.22 3.61 1.18
CA TYR A 40 -8.35 4.39 0.69
C TYR A 40 -8.96 5.28 1.79
N GLY A 41 -9.15 4.74 3.00
CA GLY A 41 -9.62 5.50 4.16
C GLY A 41 -8.68 6.65 4.55
N GLU A 42 -7.37 6.40 4.57
CA GLU A 42 -6.36 7.43 4.84
C GLU A 42 -6.36 8.53 3.79
N LEU A 43 -6.55 8.20 2.50
CA LEU A 43 -6.67 9.18 1.42
C LEU A 43 -7.91 10.07 1.57
N LEU A 44 -9.05 9.48 1.92
CA LEU A 44 -10.28 10.23 2.21
C LEU A 44 -10.08 11.22 3.36
N LEU A 45 -9.41 10.79 4.43
CA LEU A 45 -9.11 11.63 5.59
C LEU A 45 -8.05 12.69 5.30
N GLY A 46 -7.03 12.35 4.51
CA GLY A 46 -5.91 13.23 4.16
C GLY A 46 -6.26 14.37 3.21
N GLY A 47 -7.50 14.42 2.72
CA GLY A 47 -7.98 15.49 1.83
C GLY A 47 -7.28 15.48 0.47
N VAL A 48 -6.72 14.34 0.07
CA VAL A 48 -6.09 14.15 -1.23
C VAL A 48 -7.19 14.23 -2.30
N ASP A 49 -7.04 15.23 -3.16
CA ASP A 49 -7.91 15.68 -4.26
C ASP A 49 -9.35 15.11 -4.30
N ARG A 50 -10.32 15.98 -4.02
CA ARG A 50 -11.76 15.65 -4.04
C ARG A 50 -12.34 15.63 -5.45
N SER A 51 -11.52 15.77 -6.49
CA SER A 51 -11.95 15.68 -7.88
C SER A 51 -12.68 14.35 -8.13
N ILE A 52 -13.69 14.41 -9.00
CA ILE A 52 -14.45 13.23 -9.41
C ILE A 52 -13.53 12.24 -10.12
N GLU A 53 -12.59 12.75 -10.92
CA GLU A 53 -11.62 11.96 -11.67
C GLU A 53 -10.71 11.10 -10.76
N LEU A 54 -10.26 11.64 -9.63
CA LEU A 54 -9.46 10.84 -8.68
C LEU A 54 -10.30 9.75 -8.02
N LYS A 55 -11.51 10.08 -7.58
CA LYS A 55 -12.40 9.07 -6.98
C LYS A 55 -12.71 7.96 -7.99
N ASP A 56 -12.92 8.34 -9.25
CA ASP A 56 -13.15 7.40 -10.33
C ASP A 56 -11.90 6.54 -10.57
N LEU A 57 -10.70 7.10 -10.58
CA LEU A 57 -9.48 6.29 -10.67
C LEU A 57 -9.41 5.26 -9.53
N LEU A 58 -9.55 5.70 -8.28
CA LEU A 58 -9.37 4.85 -7.10
C LEU A 58 -10.46 3.77 -6.95
N GLN A 59 -11.69 4.02 -7.42
CA GLN A 59 -12.77 3.02 -7.36
C GLN A 59 -12.58 1.89 -8.38
N TYR A 60 -11.88 2.14 -9.49
CA TYR A 60 -11.64 1.12 -10.53
C TYR A 60 -10.39 0.27 -10.28
N LEU A 61 -9.56 0.62 -9.28
CA LEU A 61 -8.42 -0.19 -8.92
C LEU A 61 -8.88 -1.50 -8.26
N PRO A 62 -8.25 -2.65 -8.59
CA PRO A 62 -8.48 -3.88 -7.86
C PRO A 62 -8.12 -3.71 -6.39
N ARG A 63 -8.89 -4.38 -5.53
CA ARG A 63 -8.67 -4.35 -4.08
C ARG A 63 -7.79 -5.51 -3.67
N ALA A 64 -6.80 -5.21 -2.83
CA ALA A 64 -6.04 -6.24 -2.15
C ALA A 64 -6.94 -6.94 -1.12
N THR A 65 -6.69 -8.23 -0.89
CA THR A 65 -7.35 -9.01 0.14
C THR A 65 -7.19 -8.34 1.49
N LEU A 66 -8.30 -8.12 2.20
CA LEU A 66 -8.25 -7.57 3.56
C LEU A 66 -7.82 -8.68 4.52
N ALA A 67 -6.56 -8.66 4.94
CA ALA A 67 -6.07 -9.59 5.96
C ALA A 67 -6.91 -9.47 7.24
N VAL A 68 -7.39 -10.60 7.76
CA VAL A 68 -8.15 -10.60 9.02
C VAL A 68 -7.20 -10.40 10.20
N GLN A 69 -7.73 -9.93 11.32
CA GLN A 69 -6.92 -9.61 12.50
C GLN A 69 -6.00 -10.76 12.95
N ALA A 70 -6.50 -12.01 12.93
CA ALA A 70 -5.71 -13.17 13.30
C ALA A 70 -4.49 -13.40 12.38
N GLU A 71 -4.63 -13.16 11.07
CA GLU A 71 -3.53 -13.30 10.10
C GLU A 71 -2.47 -12.22 10.33
N VAL A 72 -2.89 -11.01 10.69
CA VAL A 72 -1.96 -9.91 11.01
C VAL A 72 -1.23 -10.18 12.32
N GLU A 73 -1.92 -10.65 13.35
CA GLU A 73 -1.32 -11.06 14.62
C GLU A 73 -0.31 -12.21 14.42
N GLU A 74 -0.68 -13.22 13.61
CA GLU A 74 0.21 -14.32 13.25
C GLU A 74 1.44 -13.82 12.49
N LEU A 75 1.28 -12.93 11.50
CA LEU A 75 2.38 -12.31 10.77
C LEU A 75 3.35 -11.60 11.73
N ILE A 76 2.82 -10.79 12.65
CA ILE A 76 3.61 -10.04 13.62
C ILE A 76 4.47 -11.00 14.45
N ALA A 77 3.90 -12.10 14.93
CA ALA A 77 4.62 -13.12 15.68
C ALA A 77 5.64 -13.85 14.80
N ALA A 78 5.21 -14.37 13.64
CA ALA A 78 6.00 -15.21 12.75
C ALA A 78 7.17 -14.48 12.07
N ARG A 79 7.10 -13.15 11.95
CA ARG A 79 8.17 -12.31 11.38
C ARG A 79 8.87 -11.43 12.42
N ASN A 80 8.51 -11.57 13.69
CA ASN A 80 9.04 -10.82 14.82
C ASN A 80 9.02 -9.30 14.52
N LEU A 81 7.81 -8.77 14.31
CA LEU A 81 7.58 -7.37 13.96
C LEU A 81 7.34 -6.48 15.20
N THR A 82 7.21 -7.07 16.39
CA THR A 82 7.08 -6.31 17.64
C THR A 82 8.25 -5.35 17.80
N GLY A 83 7.95 -4.06 17.99
CA GLY A 83 8.98 -3.02 18.14
C GLY A 83 9.73 -2.66 16.84
N SER A 84 9.27 -3.11 15.67
CA SER A 84 9.91 -2.75 14.38
C SER A 84 9.65 -1.31 13.95
N GLY A 85 8.78 -0.59 14.66
CA GLY A 85 8.48 0.82 14.42
C GLY A 85 7.44 1.10 13.35
N ILE A 86 6.79 0.08 12.80
CA ILE A 86 5.64 0.20 11.90
C ILE A 86 4.33 0.20 12.69
N GLY A 87 3.29 0.81 12.12
CA GLY A 87 1.95 0.84 12.70
C GLY A 87 1.11 -0.42 12.38
N TRP A 88 -0.10 -0.45 12.93
CA TRP A 88 -1.08 -1.52 12.66
C TRP A 88 -1.53 -1.55 11.20
N VAL A 89 -1.75 -0.38 10.59
CA VAL A 89 -2.10 -0.26 9.17
C VAL A 89 -0.99 -0.83 8.31
N ASP A 90 0.26 -0.46 8.57
CA ASP A 90 1.44 -1.01 7.87
C ASP A 90 1.49 -2.54 7.94
N ALA A 91 1.23 -3.12 9.11
CA ALA A 91 1.19 -4.57 9.29
C ALA A 91 0.06 -5.22 8.47
N HIS A 92 -1.12 -4.59 8.39
CA HIS A 92 -2.20 -5.01 7.51
C HIS A 92 -1.81 -4.94 6.03
N LEU A 93 -1.12 -3.89 5.59
CA LEU A 93 -0.68 -3.77 4.20
C LEU A 93 0.33 -4.87 3.85
N ILE A 94 1.29 -5.16 4.73
CA ILE A 94 2.22 -6.27 4.54
C ILE A 94 1.47 -7.60 4.45
N ALA A 95 0.57 -7.89 5.40
CA ALA A 95 -0.18 -9.14 5.41
C ALA A 95 -1.00 -9.32 4.13
N SER A 96 -1.73 -8.29 3.72
CA SER A 96 -2.55 -8.28 2.51
C SER A 96 -1.71 -8.46 1.24
N ALA A 97 -0.57 -7.78 1.14
CA ALA A 97 0.35 -7.94 0.03
C ALA A 97 0.93 -9.37 -0.04
N LEU A 98 1.25 -9.98 1.11
CA LEU A 98 1.74 -11.36 1.16
C LEU A 98 0.68 -12.38 0.74
N LEU A 99 -0.58 -12.20 1.17
CA LEU A 99 -1.69 -13.08 0.80
C LEU A 99 -1.92 -13.11 -0.72
N ASP A 100 -1.82 -11.94 -1.36
CA ASP A 100 -2.07 -11.79 -2.79
C ASP A 100 -0.81 -11.94 -3.67
N GLY A 101 0.37 -12.15 -3.07
CA GLY A 101 1.64 -12.21 -3.80
C GLY A 101 1.97 -10.90 -4.53
N LEU A 102 1.68 -9.76 -3.90
CA LEU A 102 1.91 -8.42 -4.42
C LEU A 102 3.24 -7.85 -3.92
N GLU A 103 3.86 -7.00 -4.74
CA GLU A 103 4.89 -6.09 -4.26
C GLU A 103 4.26 -4.99 -3.39
N LEU A 104 5.05 -4.34 -2.53
CA LEU A 104 4.61 -3.21 -1.72
C LEU A 104 5.44 -1.96 -2.05
N MET A 105 4.76 -0.90 -2.49
CA MET A 105 5.38 0.38 -2.80
C MET A 105 5.05 1.41 -1.72
N THR A 106 6.07 1.94 -1.06
CA THR A 106 5.95 2.94 0.02
C THR A 106 7.13 3.90 0.02
N LYS A 107 6.92 5.12 0.53
CA LYS A 107 7.99 6.07 0.87
C LYS A 107 8.37 6.03 2.34
N ASP A 108 7.61 5.35 3.18
CA ASP A 108 7.94 5.16 4.59
C ASP A 108 9.14 4.21 4.70
N GLN A 109 10.25 4.73 5.24
CA GLN A 109 11.51 3.99 5.35
C GLN A 109 11.44 2.81 6.33
N LYS A 110 10.61 2.90 7.37
CA LYS A 110 10.43 1.81 8.34
C LYS A 110 9.62 0.69 7.71
N LEU A 111 8.52 1.01 7.04
CA LEU A 111 7.71 0.03 6.31
C LEU A 111 8.53 -0.65 5.22
N LEU A 112 9.25 0.13 4.40
CA LEU A 112 10.13 -0.42 3.35
C LEU A 112 11.21 -1.35 3.93
N SER A 113 11.85 -0.94 5.03
CA SER A 113 12.86 -1.76 5.70
C SER A 113 12.28 -3.10 6.20
N VAL A 114 11.08 -3.09 6.79
CA VAL A 114 10.39 -4.32 7.21
C VAL A 114 10.02 -5.19 6.01
N TRP A 115 9.45 -4.60 4.96
CA TRP A 115 9.08 -5.31 3.73
C TRP A 115 10.28 -6.04 3.11
N GLN A 116 11.38 -5.33 2.90
CA GLN A 116 12.61 -5.90 2.35
C GLN A 116 13.18 -7.01 3.23
N ARG A 117 13.09 -6.86 4.57
CA ARG A 117 13.51 -7.92 5.50
C ARG A 117 12.68 -9.19 5.37
N ILE A 118 11.37 -9.06 5.09
CA ILE A 118 10.47 -10.19 4.88
C ILE A 118 10.75 -10.86 3.53
N MET A 119 10.95 -10.08 2.47
CA MET A 119 11.15 -10.58 1.10
C MET A 119 12.52 -11.20 0.81
N ARG A 120 13.50 -11.03 1.71
CA ARG A 120 14.86 -11.59 1.56
C ARG A 120 15.01 -13.02 2.11
N LYS A 121 13.93 -13.68 2.51
CA LYS A 121 13.90 -15.05 3.03
C LYS A 121 13.05 -15.94 2.15
#